data_AF-A0AAD7S1E2-F1
#
_entry.id   AF-A0AAD7S1E2-F1
#
_cell.length_a   1.000
_cell.length_b   1.000
_cell.length_c   1.000
_cell.angle_alpha   90.00
_cell.angle_beta   90.00
_cell.angle_gamma   90.00
#
_symmetry.space_group_name_H-M   'P 1'
#
loop_
_entity.id
_entity.type
_entity.pdbx_description
1 polymer ?
#
loop_
_entity_poly.entity_id
_entity_poly.type
_entity_poly.pdbx_seq_one_letter_code
_entity_poly.pdbx_strand_id
1 'polypeptide(L)'
;MQTVGLIHTLEQCLNRMQTVGPIHTLEQCLNRMQTVGPIHTLEQCLNRMQTVGLIHTLEQCLNRMQTVGLIHTLEQCLNRMQTVGLIHTLEQCLNRMQTVGLIHTLEQCLNRMQTVGLIHTLEQCLNRMQTVGLIHTLEQCLNRMQTVGLIHTLEQCLNRMQTVGLIHTLEQCLNRMQTVGLIHTLEQCLNRMQTVGPIHTLEQCLNRMQTVGPIHTLEQCLNRMQTVGPIHTLEQCLNRMQTVGLIYTLEQCLK
;
A
#
# COMPACT_ATOMS: atom_id res chain seq x y z
N MET A 1 11.44 35.45 9.97
CA MET A 1 10.30 36.24 9.47
C MET A 1 9.04 35.72 10.11
N GLN A 2 8.23 36.62 10.67
CA GLN A 2 6.88 36.33 11.16
C GLN A 2 5.92 37.27 10.43
N THR A 3 4.87 36.75 9.81
CA THR A 3 3.88 37.57 9.10
C THR A 3 2.47 37.03 9.29
N VAL A 4 1.51 37.96 9.27
CA VAL A 4 0.09 37.66 9.15
C VAL A 4 -0.40 38.38 7.90
N GLY A 5 -0.93 37.65 6.93
CA GLY A 5 -1.35 38.19 5.64
C GLY A 5 -0.86 37.37 4.46
N LEU A 6 -1.11 37.89 3.25
CA LEU A 6 -0.69 37.28 1.99
C LEU A 6 0.80 37.50 1.76
N ILE A 7 1.50 36.42 1.44
CA ILE A 7 2.80 36.47 0.76
C ILE A 7 2.55 36.12 -0.70
N HIS A 8 2.69 37.08 -1.60
CA HIS A 8 2.55 36.80 -3.03
C HIS A 8 3.75 35.99 -3.52
N THR A 9 4.96 36.49 -3.30
CA THR A 9 6.19 35.81 -3.69
C THR A 9 7.24 36.01 -2.62
N LEU A 10 7.94 34.94 -2.28
CA LEU A 10 9.13 34.99 -1.44
C LEU A 10 10.17 34.04 -2.01
N GLU A 11 11.29 34.57 -2.45
CA GLU A 11 12.37 33.78 -3.05
C GLU A 11 13.03 32.89 -1.99
N GLN A 12 13.53 33.48 -0.90
CA GLN A 12 14.31 32.72 0.08
C GLN A 12 13.94 33.02 1.53
N CYS A 13 13.88 31.96 2.34
CA CYS A 13 13.92 32.03 3.79
C CYS A 13 15.00 31.11 4.36
N LEU A 14 16.07 31.71 4.87
CA LEU A 14 17.25 30.99 5.35
C LEU A 14 17.04 30.28 6.70
N ASN A 15 16.36 30.91 7.65
CA ASN A 15 16.36 30.47 9.06
C ASN A 15 15.00 30.00 9.56
N ARG A 16 14.07 30.93 9.74
CA ARG A 16 12.74 30.62 10.27
C ARG A 16 11.68 31.50 9.64
N MET A 17 10.65 30.85 9.15
CA MET A 17 9.42 31.45 8.68
C MET A 17 8.28 30.96 9.56
N GLN A 18 7.46 31.90 10.03
CA GLN A 18 6.15 31.59 10.59
C GLN A 18 5.12 32.50 9.94
N THR A 19 4.08 31.93 9.35
CA THR A 19 3.07 32.72 8.64
C THR A 19 1.67 32.24 8.99
N VAL A 20 0.75 33.20 9.07
CA VAL A 20 -0.69 32.93 9.07
C VAL A 20 -1.29 33.68 7.89
N GLY A 21 -1.74 32.94 6.89
CA GLY A 21 -2.25 33.49 5.65
C GLY A 21 -1.77 32.73 4.42
N PRO A 22 -2.32 33.06 3.24
CA PRO A 22 -1.95 32.43 1.98
C PRO A 22 -0.51 32.77 1.58
N ILE A 23 0.19 31.78 1.03
CA ILE A 23 1.45 31.95 0.29
C ILE A 23 1.17 31.54 -1.15
N HIS A 24 1.34 32.45 -2.10
CA HIS A 24 1.17 32.08 -3.51
C HIS A 24 2.43 31.37 -4.03
N THR A 25 3.62 31.96 -3.87
CA THR A 25 4.87 31.31 -4.25
C THR A 25 5.93 31.47 -3.17
N LEU A 26 6.59 30.36 -2.84
CA LEU A 26 7.81 30.34 -2.05
C LEU A 26 8.83 29.43 -2.74
N GLU A 27 9.95 29.98 -3.19
CA GLU A 27 10.95 29.17 -3.91
C GLU A 27 11.70 28.30 -2.90
N GLN A 28 12.34 28.89 -1.88
CA GLN A 28 13.20 28.11 -0.98
C GLN A 28 13.01 28.44 0.50
N CYS A 29 12.87 27.39 1.30
CA CYS A 29 13.04 27.46 2.75
C CYS A 29 14.11 26.46 3.22
N LEU A 30 15.22 26.99 3.74
CA LEU A 30 16.36 26.16 4.11
C LEU A 30 16.16 25.44 5.45
N ASN A 31 15.68 26.14 6.47
CA ASN A 31 15.71 25.64 7.84
C ASN A 31 14.34 25.27 8.43
N ARG A 32 13.48 26.25 8.72
CA ARG A 32 12.19 25.99 9.35
C ARG A 32 11.08 26.84 8.79
N MET A 33 10.01 26.20 8.35
CA MET A 33 8.76 26.82 7.97
C MET A 33 7.62 26.31 8.86
N GLN A 34 6.80 27.23 9.34
CA GLN A 34 5.51 26.93 9.95
C GLN A 34 4.44 27.82 9.32
N THR A 35 3.46 27.22 8.69
CA THR A 35 2.42 27.96 7.96
C THR A 35 1.04 27.49 8.40
N VAL A 36 0.15 28.44 8.66
CA VAL A 36 -1.30 28.20 8.76
C VAL A 36 -1.97 28.95 7.62
N GLY A 37 -2.49 28.22 6.64
CA GLY A 37 -3.04 28.77 5.42
C GLY A 37 -2.64 27.98 4.18
N PRO A 38 -3.22 28.31 3.01
CA PRO A 38 -2.90 27.63 1.77
C PRO A 38 -1.53 28.08 1.23
N ILE A 39 -0.78 27.14 0.68
CA ILE A 39 0.42 27.35 -0.11
C ILE A 39 0.09 26.91 -1.53
N HIS A 40 0.15 27.82 -2.50
CA HIS A 40 -0.09 27.44 -3.89
C HIS A 40 1.13 26.72 -4.47
N THR A 41 2.32 27.33 -4.41
CA THR A 41 3.55 26.67 -4.86
C THR A 41 4.65 26.82 -3.82
N LEU A 42 5.31 25.71 -3.52
CA LEU A 42 6.56 25.67 -2.80
C LEU A 42 7.56 24.79 -3.55
N GLU A 43 8.66 25.37 -4.04
CA GLU A 43 9.63 24.58 -4.80
C GLU A 43 10.44 23.70 -3.85
N GLN A 44 11.10 24.30 -2.85
CA GLN A 44 12.02 23.54 -1.99
C GLN A 44 11.90 23.86 -0.50
N CYS A 45 11.81 22.79 0.30
CA CYS A 45 12.05 22.84 1.73
C CYS A 45 13.13 21.82 2.14
N LEU A 46 14.28 22.33 2.59
CA LEU A 46 15.42 21.46 2.86
C LEU A 46 15.30 20.73 4.19
N ASN A 47 14.91 21.43 5.27
CA ASN A 47 15.04 20.88 6.62
C ASN A 47 13.71 20.55 7.31
N ARG A 48 12.88 21.54 7.66
CA ARG A 48 11.60 21.27 8.34
C ARG A 48 10.47 22.16 7.87
N MET A 49 9.37 21.53 7.49
CA MET A 49 8.09 22.17 7.20
C MET A 49 7.01 21.63 8.13
N GLN A 50 6.18 22.53 8.64
CA GLN A 50 4.92 22.21 9.28
C GLN A 50 3.82 23.09 8.68
N THR A 51 2.79 22.47 8.11
CA THR A 51 1.71 23.20 7.45
C THR A 51 0.36 22.73 7.98
N VAL A 52 -0.51 23.67 8.32
CA VAL A 52 -1.93 23.43 8.53
C VAL A 52 -2.67 24.14 7.41
N GLY A 53 -3.22 23.39 6.46
CA GLY A 53 -3.87 23.97 5.28
C GLY A 53 -3.72 23.13 4.02
N LEU A 54 -3.92 23.79 2.90
CA LEU A 54 -3.76 23.23 1.56
C LEU A 54 -2.34 23.49 1.05
N ILE A 55 -1.69 22.49 0.49
CA ILE A 55 -0.53 22.65 -0.38
C ILE A 55 -0.99 22.23 -1.77
N HIS A 56 -1.02 23.16 -2.73
CA HIS A 56 -1.39 22.79 -4.09
C HIS A 56 -0.22 22.07 -4.77
N THR A 57 0.96 22.68 -4.78
CA THR A 57 2.16 22.03 -5.32
C THR A 57 3.33 22.18 -4.34
N LEU A 58 4.01 21.07 -4.11
CA LEU A 58 5.32 21.04 -3.48
C LEU A 58 6.26 20.17 -4.31
N GLU A 59 7.32 20.74 -4.85
CA GLU A 59 8.25 19.97 -5.67
C GLU A 59 9.12 19.09 -4.76
N GLN A 60 9.83 19.69 -3.79
CA GLN A 60 10.81 18.94 -3.00
C GLN A 60 10.77 19.24 -1.49
N CYS A 61 10.72 18.17 -0.70
CA CYS A 61 11.05 18.20 0.72
C CYS A 61 12.14 17.18 1.07
N LEU A 62 13.30 17.67 1.48
CA LEU A 62 14.46 16.81 1.68
C LEU A 62 14.40 16.06 3.02
N ASN A 63 14.09 16.75 4.12
CA ASN A 63 14.28 16.17 5.45
C ASN A 63 12.97 15.85 6.21
N ARG A 64 12.18 16.85 6.61
CA ARG A 64 10.93 16.59 7.37
C ARG A 64 9.78 17.48 6.95
N MET A 65 8.66 16.83 6.64
CA MET A 65 7.37 17.46 6.40
C MET A 65 6.34 16.92 7.39
N GLN A 66 5.54 17.83 7.94
CA GLN A 66 4.32 17.49 8.66
C GLN A 66 3.18 18.36 8.12
N THR A 67 2.13 17.72 7.64
CA THR A 67 0.97 18.43 7.08
C THR A 67 -0.31 17.95 7.74
N VAL A 68 -1.13 18.90 8.17
CA VAL A 68 -2.54 18.66 8.51
C VAL A 68 -3.38 19.37 7.47
N GLY A 69 -4.06 18.62 6.62
CA GLY A 69 -4.85 19.17 5.53
C GLY A 69 -4.68 18.41 4.22
N LEU A 70 -4.65 19.14 3.11
CA LEU A 70 -4.63 18.55 1.76
C LEU A 70 -3.31 18.87 1.08
N ILE A 71 -2.71 17.86 0.45
CA ILE A 71 -1.63 18.01 -0.52
C ILE A 71 -2.21 17.59 -1.87
N HIS A 72 -2.26 18.50 -2.83
CA HIS A 72 -2.74 18.16 -4.16
C HIS A 72 -1.63 17.44 -4.93
N THR A 73 -0.46 18.05 -5.03
CA THR A 73 0.71 17.42 -5.66
C THR A 73 1.94 17.57 -4.77
N LEU A 74 2.63 16.45 -4.60
CA LEU A 74 3.99 16.42 -4.06
C LEU A 74 4.86 15.55 -4.95
N GLU A 75 5.89 16.12 -5.57
CA GLU A 75 6.77 15.34 -6.45
C GLU A 75 7.70 14.47 -5.58
N GLN A 76 8.47 15.07 -4.67
CA GLN A 76 9.50 14.32 -3.95
C GLN A 76 9.55 14.61 -2.44
N CYS A 77 9.53 13.54 -1.66
CA CYS A 77 9.93 13.57 -0.25
C CYS A 77 11.03 12.55 0.05
N LEU A 78 12.23 13.02 0.35
CA LEU A 78 13.38 12.15 0.49
C LEU A 78 13.41 11.40 1.83
N ASN A 79 13.18 12.09 2.95
CA ASN A 79 13.44 11.48 4.26
C ASN A 79 12.17 11.16 5.08
N ARG A 80 11.41 12.15 5.56
CA ARG A 80 10.23 11.89 6.40
C ARG A 80 9.05 12.77 6.06
N MET A 81 7.93 12.12 5.79
CA MET A 81 6.62 12.74 5.65
C MET A 81 5.66 12.20 6.70
N GLN A 82 4.89 13.10 7.30
CA GLN A 82 3.73 12.76 8.10
C GLN A 82 2.55 13.62 7.65
N THR A 83 1.46 12.98 7.23
CA THR A 83 0.27 13.68 6.77
C THR A 83 -0.95 13.18 7.52
N VAL A 84 -1.75 14.12 8.02
CA VAL A 84 -3.12 13.86 8.47
C VAL A 84 -4.05 14.59 7.51
N GLY A 85 -4.78 13.83 6.70
CA GLY A 85 -5.66 14.37 5.67
C GLY A 85 -5.52 13.66 4.33
N LEU A 86 -5.54 14.42 3.25
CA LEU A 86 -5.59 13.88 1.88
C LEU A 86 -4.32 14.21 1.12
N ILE A 87 -3.78 13.21 0.41
CA ILE A 87 -2.76 13.36 -0.62
C ILE A 87 -3.43 12.95 -1.93
N HIS A 88 -3.54 13.88 -2.89
CA HIS A 88 -4.11 13.53 -4.19
C HIS A 88 -3.05 12.82 -5.03
N THR A 89 -1.89 13.43 -5.22
CA THR A 89 -0.77 12.80 -5.93
C THR A 89 0.51 12.94 -5.14
N LEU A 90 1.23 11.83 -5.03
CA LEU A 90 2.61 11.80 -4.57
C LEU A 90 3.42 10.93 -5.52
N GLU A 91 4.40 11.50 -6.20
CA GLU A 91 5.22 10.74 -7.13
C GLU A 91 6.21 9.85 -6.35
N GLN A 92 7.04 10.44 -5.48
CA GLN A 92 8.11 9.69 -4.83
C GLN A 92 8.26 9.97 -3.33
N CYS A 93 8.31 8.87 -2.56
CA CYS A 93 8.80 8.89 -1.19
C CYS A 93 9.93 7.87 -0.98
N LEU A 94 11.12 8.36 -0.65
CA LEU A 94 12.30 7.48 -0.62
C LEU A 94 12.40 6.71 0.71
N ASN A 95 12.26 7.40 1.85
CA ASN A 95 12.61 6.78 3.14
C ASN A 95 11.39 6.44 4.03
N ARG A 96 10.63 7.44 4.52
CA ARG A 96 9.51 7.16 5.43
C ARG A 96 8.30 8.05 5.15
N MET A 97 7.17 7.41 4.97
CA MET A 97 5.84 8.03 4.92
C MET A 97 4.95 7.47 6.02
N GLN A 98 4.22 8.36 6.68
CA GLN A 98 3.10 8.01 7.55
C GLN A 98 1.90 8.86 7.19
N THR A 99 0.79 8.23 6.84
CA THR A 99 -0.44 8.93 6.46
C THR A 99 -1.61 8.42 7.30
N VAL A 100 -2.38 9.35 7.86
CA VAL A 100 -3.72 9.08 8.40
C VAL A 100 -4.71 9.81 7.51
N GLY A 101 -5.48 9.06 6.72
CA GLY A 101 -6.43 9.60 5.76
C GLY A 101 -6.35 8.92 4.40
N LEU A 102 -6.42 9.70 3.33
CA LEU A 102 -6.55 9.19 1.96
C LEU A 102 -5.31 9.52 1.14
N ILE A 103 -4.82 8.53 0.40
CA ILE A 103 -3.88 8.70 -0.70
C ILE A 103 -4.64 8.30 -1.97
N HIS A 104 -4.81 9.23 -2.91
CA HIS A 104 -5.46 8.89 -4.17
C HIS A 104 -4.47 8.19 -5.09
N THR A 105 -3.33 8.81 -5.35
CA THR A 105 -2.26 8.20 -6.15
C THR A 105 -0.93 8.32 -5.45
N LEU A 106 -0.20 7.21 -5.40
CA LEU A 106 1.20 7.16 -5.05
C LEU A 106 1.95 6.31 -6.06
N GLU A 107 2.90 6.89 -6.79
CA GLU A 107 3.66 6.13 -7.77
C GLU A 107 4.69 5.24 -7.07
N GLN A 108 5.58 5.84 -6.26
CA GLN A 108 6.70 5.09 -5.69
C GLN A 108 6.94 5.36 -4.20
N CYS A 109 7.04 4.26 -3.44
CA CYS A 109 7.60 4.25 -2.09
C CYS A 109 8.74 3.24 -1.96
N LEU A 110 9.95 3.73 -1.73
CA LEU A 110 11.13 2.86 -1.74
C LEU A 110 11.28 2.08 -0.43
N ASN A 111 11.23 2.74 0.73
CA ASN A 111 11.63 2.10 1.99
C ASN A 111 10.48 1.75 2.94
N ARG A 112 9.77 2.74 3.49
CA ARG A 112 8.69 2.46 4.47
C ARG A 112 7.47 3.35 4.29
N MET A 113 6.33 2.70 4.15
CA MET A 113 5.01 3.32 4.19
C MET A 113 4.18 2.74 5.34
N GLN A 114 3.50 3.62 6.06
CA GLN A 114 2.45 3.26 7.00
C GLN A 114 1.22 4.12 6.71
N THR A 115 0.09 3.48 6.43
CA THR A 115 -1.15 4.18 6.14
C THR A 115 -2.26 3.66 7.05
N VAL A 116 -3.00 4.57 7.67
CA VAL A 116 -4.29 4.29 8.29
C VAL A 116 -5.34 5.03 7.47
N GLY A 117 -6.16 4.30 6.73
CA GLY A 117 -7.17 4.85 5.84
C GLY A 117 -7.19 4.18 4.47
N LEU A 118 -7.31 4.98 3.41
CA LEU A 118 -7.53 4.49 2.05
C LEU A 118 -6.36 4.83 1.15
N ILE A 119 -5.90 3.84 0.39
CA ILE A 119 -5.03 4.01 -0.78
C ILE A 119 -5.87 3.63 -2.00
N HIS A 120 -6.11 4.56 -2.91
CA HIS A 120 -6.83 4.25 -4.13
C HIS A 120 -5.90 3.56 -5.12
N THR A 121 -4.78 4.18 -5.46
CA THR A 121 -3.77 3.58 -6.33
C THR A 121 -2.38 3.70 -5.71
N LEU A 122 -1.66 2.60 -5.72
CA LEU A 122 -0.23 2.55 -5.46
C LEU A 122 0.45 1.70 -6.53
N GLU A 123 1.34 2.29 -7.31
CA GLU A 123 2.04 1.54 -8.36
C GLU A 123 3.12 0.65 -7.72
N GLN A 124 4.06 1.24 -6.97
CA GLN A 124 5.22 0.48 -6.48
C GLN A 124 5.56 0.74 -5.01
N CYS A 125 5.71 -0.37 -4.28
CA CYS A 125 6.37 -0.38 -2.97
C CYS A 125 7.51 -1.39 -2.92
N LEU A 126 8.75 -0.92 -2.75
CA LEU A 126 9.92 -1.78 -2.85
C LEU A 126 10.17 -2.57 -1.56
N ASN A 127 10.16 -1.92 -0.40
CA ASN A 127 10.64 -2.56 0.84
C ASN A 127 9.54 -2.92 1.85
N ARG A 128 8.87 -1.95 2.48
CA ARG A 128 7.86 -2.24 3.51
C ARG A 128 6.63 -1.36 3.41
N MET A 129 5.48 -2.01 3.36
CA MET A 129 4.16 -1.39 3.48
C MET A 129 3.41 -1.99 4.65
N GLN A 130 2.76 -1.12 5.42
CA GLN A 130 1.78 -1.49 6.42
C GLN A 130 0.53 -0.63 6.24
N THR A 131 -0.61 -1.28 6.00
CA THR A 131 -1.89 -0.58 5.81
C THR A 131 -2.93 -1.11 6.77
N VAL A 132 -3.62 -0.20 7.45
CA VAL A 132 -4.87 -0.48 8.16
C VAL A 132 -5.97 0.26 7.44
N GLY A 133 -6.82 -0.47 6.73
CA GLY A 133 -7.90 0.09 5.92
C GLY A 133 -7.99 -0.56 4.55
N LEU A 134 -8.21 0.25 3.51
CA LEU A 134 -8.51 -0.23 2.16
C LEU A 134 -7.39 0.11 1.18
N ILE A 135 -7.00 -0.86 0.37
CA ILE A 135 -6.20 -0.68 -0.84
C ILE A 135 -7.11 -1.05 -2.00
N HIS A 136 -7.40 -0.10 -2.89
CA HIS A 136 -8.20 -0.40 -4.07
C HIS A 136 -7.32 -1.08 -5.13
N THR A 137 -6.22 -0.45 -5.52
CA THR A 137 -5.27 -1.03 -6.47
C THR A 137 -3.85 -0.93 -5.94
N LEU A 138 -3.14 -2.03 -6.02
CA LEU A 138 -1.69 -2.08 -5.86
C LEU A 138 -1.07 -2.92 -6.97
N GLU A 139 -0.23 -2.31 -7.79
CA GLU A 139 0.42 -3.06 -8.88
C GLU A 139 1.52 -3.95 -8.31
N GLN A 140 2.52 -3.37 -7.62
CA GLN A 140 3.70 -4.12 -7.21
C GLN A 140 4.14 -3.88 -5.76
N CYS A 141 4.33 -4.99 -5.04
CA CYS A 141 5.07 -5.02 -3.78
C CYS A 141 6.21 -6.03 -3.81
N LEU A 142 7.45 -5.54 -3.71
CA LEU A 142 8.61 -6.41 -3.87
C LEU A 142 8.93 -7.21 -2.60
N ASN A 143 9.03 -6.57 -1.44
CA ASN A 143 9.60 -7.23 -0.25
C ASN A 143 8.55 -7.60 0.81
N ARG A 144 7.89 -6.64 1.46
CA ARG A 144 6.95 -6.95 2.55
C ARG A 144 5.71 -6.05 2.54
N MET A 145 4.56 -6.71 2.52
CA MET A 145 3.26 -6.10 2.73
C MET A 145 2.57 -6.71 3.95
N GLN A 146 1.98 -5.85 4.77
CA GLN A 146 1.08 -6.24 5.84
C GLN A 146 -0.19 -5.39 5.75
N THR A 147 -1.34 -6.02 5.60
CA THR A 147 -2.62 -5.32 5.49
C THR A 147 -3.61 -5.85 6.51
N VAL A 148 -4.25 -4.95 7.23
CA VAL A 148 -5.46 -5.24 8.01
C VAL A 148 -6.61 -4.48 7.37
N GLY A 149 -7.51 -5.22 6.72
CA GLY A 149 -8.64 -4.64 5.99
C GLY A 149 -8.83 -5.29 4.62
N LEU A 150 -9.10 -4.47 3.60
CA LEU A 150 -9.50 -4.95 2.27
C LEU A 150 -8.44 -4.59 1.22
N ILE A 151 -8.10 -5.57 0.40
CA ILE A 151 -7.38 -5.39 -0.86
C ILE A 151 -8.36 -5.73 -1.97
N HIS A 152 -8.69 -4.77 -2.84
CA HIS A 152 -9.55 -5.04 -3.97
C HIS A 152 -8.75 -5.71 -5.09
N THR A 153 -7.67 -5.08 -5.54
CA THR A 153 -6.77 -5.66 -6.54
C THR A 153 -5.33 -5.53 -6.10
N LEU A 154 -4.60 -6.64 -6.24
CA LEU A 154 -3.16 -6.67 -6.15
C LEU A 154 -2.60 -7.50 -7.30
N GLU A 155 -1.81 -6.91 -8.17
CA GLU A 155 -1.24 -7.64 -9.31
C GLU A 155 -0.09 -8.53 -8.83
N GLN A 156 0.94 -7.95 -8.19
CA GLN A 156 2.15 -8.71 -7.87
C GLN A 156 2.68 -8.47 -6.46
N CYS A 157 2.93 -9.59 -5.76
CA CYS A 157 3.73 -9.62 -4.54
C CYS A 157 4.87 -10.63 -4.64
N LEU A 158 6.11 -10.15 -4.65
CA LEU A 158 7.26 -11.02 -4.90
C LEU A 158 7.67 -11.84 -3.67
N ASN A 159 7.82 -11.21 -2.50
CA ASN A 159 8.45 -11.88 -1.35
C ASN A 159 7.49 -12.27 -0.23
N ARG A 160 6.87 -11.31 0.49
CA ARG A 160 6.00 -11.62 1.63
C ARG A 160 4.76 -10.75 1.68
N MET A 161 3.61 -11.41 1.75
CA MET A 161 2.31 -10.81 2.03
C MET A 161 1.71 -11.42 3.29
N GLN A 162 1.17 -10.57 4.14
CA GLN A 162 0.33 -10.96 5.27
C GLN A 162 -0.93 -10.11 5.27
N THR A 163 -2.09 -10.74 5.18
CA THR A 163 -3.38 -10.04 5.16
C THR A 163 -4.29 -10.59 6.24
N VAL A 164 -4.89 -9.69 7.02
CA VAL A 164 -6.04 -10.00 7.88
C VAL A 164 -7.23 -9.23 7.33
N GLY A 165 -8.17 -9.95 6.72
CA GLY A 165 -9.34 -9.37 6.07
C GLY A 165 -9.61 -9.99 4.70
N LEU A 166 -10.00 -9.17 3.73
CA LEU A 166 -10.49 -9.63 2.43
C LEU A 166 -9.50 -9.30 1.32
N ILE A 167 -9.23 -10.28 0.46
CA ILE A 167 -8.56 -10.09 -0.83
C ILE A 167 -9.61 -10.41 -1.90
N HIS A 168 -9.97 -9.43 -2.72
CA HIS A 168 -10.92 -9.67 -3.80
C HIS A 168 -10.19 -10.31 -4.99
N THR A 169 -9.12 -9.69 -5.48
CA THR A 169 -8.29 -10.24 -6.54
C THR A 169 -6.82 -10.13 -6.18
N LEU A 170 -6.11 -11.24 -6.37
CA LEU A 170 -4.65 -11.27 -6.38
C LEU A 170 -4.18 -12.09 -7.58
N GLU A 171 -3.43 -11.48 -8.49
CA GLU A 171 -2.94 -12.19 -9.65
C GLU A 171 -1.76 -13.09 -9.26
N GLN A 172 -0.69 -12.52 -8.68
CA GLN A 172 0.54 -13.28 -8.46
C GLN A 172 1.16 -13.07 -7.07
N CYS A 173 1.47 -14.19 -6.41
CA CYS A 173 2.37 -14.23 -5.27
C CYS A 173 3.50 -15.24 -5.48
N LEU A 174 4.74 -14.76 -5.53
CA LEU A 174 5.87 -15.61 -5.88
C LEU A 174 6.35 -16.47 -4.69
N ASN A 175 6.52 -15.87 -3.52
CA ASN A 175 7.22 -16.54 -2.42
C ASN A 175 6.34 -16.93 -1.23
N ARG A 176 5.79 -15.97 -0.47
CA ARG A 176 4.99 -16.31 0.73
C ARG A 176 3.75 -15.43 0.86
N MET A 177 2.62 -16.10 0.97
CA MET A 177 1.34 -15.51 1.33
C MET A 177 0.80 -16.13 2.62
N GLN A 178 0.32 -15.27 3.52
CA GLN A 178 -0.45 -15.68 4.69
C GLN A 178 -1.70 -14.82 4.78
N THR A 179 -2.88 -15.45 4.75
CA THR A 179 -4.16 -14.73 4.81
C THR A 179 -5.02 -15.30 5.93
N VAL A 180 -5.57 -14.42 6.76
CA VAL A 180 -6.65 -14.73 7.69
C VAL A 180 -7.87 -13.94 7.23
N GLY A 181 -8.83 -14.64 6.63
CA GLY A 181 -10.03 -14.06 6.04
C GLY A 181 -10.33 -14.66 4.66
N LEU A 182 -11.10 -13.92 3.86
CA LEU A 182 -11.61 -14.39 2.57
C LEU A 182 -10.64 -14.04 1.44
N ILE A 183 -10.39 -15.01 0.56
CA ILE A 183 -9.83 -14.79 -0.77
C ILE A 183 -10.92 -15.07 -1.79
N HIS A 184 -11.32 -14.08 -2.57
CA HIS A 184 -12.30 -14.29 -3.63
C HIS A 184 -11.63 -14.91 -4.85
N THR A 185 -10.58 -14.28 -5.38
CA THR A 185 -9.82 -14.81 -6.52
C THR A 185 -8.33 -14.72 -6.24
N LEU A 186 -7.63 -15.82 -6.52
CA LEU A 186 -6.18 -15.88 -6.59
C LEU A 186 -5.76 -16.67 -7.83
N GLU A 187 -5.06 -16.03 -8.77
CA GLU A 187 -4.63 -16.73 -9.98
C GLU A 187 -3.42 -17.62 -9.67
N GLN A 188 -2.34 -17.07 -9.14
CA GLN A 188 -1.10 -17.82 -8.97
C GLN A 188 -0.40 -17.62 -7.64
N CYS A 189 -0.06 -18.74 -7.00
CA CYS A 189 0.90 -18.78 -5.90
C CYS A 189 2.00 -19.81 -6.17
N LEU A 190 3.24 -19.34 -6.35
CA LEU A 190 4.33 -20.22 -6.78
C LEU A 190 4.89 -21.06 -5.63
N ASN A 191 5.17 -20.46 -4.47
CA ASN A 191 5.95 -21.14 -3.45
C ASN A 191 5.13 -21.56 -2.21
N ARG A 192 4.65 -20.63 -1.38
CA ARG A 192 3.94 -20.99 -0.14
C ARG A 192 2.71 -20.13 0.11
N MET A 193 1.57 -20.80 0.21
CA MET A 193 0.30 -20.23 0.64
C MET A 193 -0.14 -20.83 1.97
N GLN A 194 -0.60 -19.97 2.88
CA GLN A 194 -1.31 -20.38 4.09
C GLN A 194 -2.56 -19.51 4.25
N THR A 195 -3.73 -20.12 4.27
CA THR A 195 -4.99 -19.40 4.38
C THR A 195 -5.83 -19.97 5.52
N VAL A 196 -6.37 -19.09 6.37
CA VAL A 196 -7.42 -19.42 7.33
C VAL A 196 -8.65 -18.62 6.95
N GLY A 197 -9.61 -19.29 6.33
CA GLY A 197 -10.82 -18.70 5.79
C GLY A 197 -11.20 -19.29 4.43
N PRO A 198 -12.35 -18.87 3.89
CA PRO A 198 -12.84 -19.31 2.60
C PRO A 198 -11.92 -18.86 1.44
N ILE A 199 -11.84 -19.71 0.41
CA ILE A 199 -11.28 -19.38 -0.90
C ILE A 199 -12.37 -19.67 -1.94
N HIS A 200 -12.79 -18.66 -2.71
CA HIS A 200 -13.75 -18.89 -3.80
C HIS A 200 -13.06 -19.51 -5.00
N THR A 201 -12.04 -18.85 -5.55
CA THR A 201 -11.31 -19.34 -6.71
C THR A 201 -9.82 -19.29 -6.48
N LEU A 202 -9.15 -20.40 -6.75
CA LEU A 202 -7.70 -20.49 -6.85
C LEU A 202 -7.33 -21.25 -8.12
N GLU A 203 -6.68 -20.58 -9.07
CA GLU A 203 -6.31 -21.24 -10.33
C GLU A 203 -5.08 -22.12 -10.11
N GLN A 204 -3.97 -21.57 -9.61
CA GLN A 204 -2.71 -22.31 -9.53
C GLN A 204 -1.96 -22.13 -8.21
N CYS A 205 -1.60 -23.26 -7.60
CA CYS A 205 -0.62 -23.31 -6.54
C CYS A 205 0.47 -24.36 -6.83
N LEU A 206 1.69 -23.91 -7.07
CA LEU A 206 2.74 -24.79 -7.59
C LEU A 206 3.37 -25.65 -6.48
N ASN A 207 3.83 -25.03 -5.39
CA ASN A 207 4.67 -25.75 -4.43
C ASN A 207 3.94 -26.18 -3.15
N ARG A 208 3.48 -25.25 -2.29
CA ARG A 208 2.83 -25.63 -1.03
C ARG A 208 1.61 -24.78 -0.69
N MET A 209 0.48 -25.46 -0.55
CA MET A 209 -0.78 -24.90 -0.06
C MET A 209 -1.13 -25.49 1.32
N GLN A 210 -1.56 -24.63 2.23
CA GLN A 210 -2.23 -25.02 3.46
C GLN A 210 -3.46 -24.16 3.69
N THR A 211 -4.64 -24.76 3.76
CA THR A 211 -5.90 -24.02 3.92
C THR A 211 -6.73 -24.60 5.05
N VAL A 212 -7.28 -23.73 5.89
CA VAL A 212 -8.34 -24.07 6.86
C VAL A 212 -9.57 -23.24 6.51
N GLY A 213 -10.58 -23.88 5.94
CA GLY A 213 -11.75 -23.22 5.40
C GLY A 213 -12.25 -23.90 4.12
N PRO A 214 -13.45 -23.54 3.64
CA PRO A 214 -13.98 -24.08 2.41
C PRO A 214 -13.22 -23.53 1.20
N ILE A 215 -13.01 -24.38 0.20
CA ILE A 215 -12.55 -24.00 -1.13
C ILE A 215 -13.70 -24.26 -2.09
N HIS A 216 -14.09 -23.27 -2.89
CA HIS A 216 -15.14 -23.47 -3.89
C HIS A 216 -14.56 -24.05 -5.18
N THR A 217 -13.56 -23.39 -5.76
CA THR A 217 -12.87 -23.86 -6.97
C THR A 217 -11.37 -23.83 -6.77
N LEU A 218 -10.73 -24.96 -7.08
CA LEU A 218 -9.28 -25.08 -7.20
C LEU A 218 -8.95 -25.79 -8.50
N GLU A 219 -8.31 -25.10 -9.45
CA GLU A 219 -8.00 -25.71 -10.74
C GLU A 219 -6.75 -26.59 -10.62
N GLN A 220 -5.62 -26.05 -10.15
CA GLN A 220 -4.35 -26.78 -10.14
C GLN A 220 -3.58 -26.62 -8.83
N CYS A 221 -3.16 -27.75 -8.27
CA CYS A 221 -2.16 -27.79 -7.20
C CYS A 221 -1.11 -28.86 -7.45
N LEU A 222 0.15 -28.46 -7.67
CA LEU A 222 1.12 -29.37 -8.27
C LEU A 222 1.96 -30.21 -7.30
N ASN A 223 2.30 -29.74 -6.11
CA ASN A 223 3.27 -30.44 -5.27
C ASN A 223 2.73 -30.87 -3.89
N ARG A 224 2.33 -29.92 -3.03
CA ARG A 224 1.80 -30.27 -1.72
C ARG A 224 0.58 -29.45 -1.32
N MET A 225 -0.54 -30.15 -1.18
CA MET A 225 -1.81 -29.61 -0.68
C MET A 225 -2.14 -30.18 0.70
N GLN A 226 -2.51 -29.30 1.63
CA GLN A 226 -3.14 -29.68 2.89
C GLN A 226 -4.36 -28.81 3.14
N THR A 227 -5.53 -29.40 3.30
CA THR A 227 -6.80 -28.68 3.48
C THR A 227 -7.60 -29.25 4.63
N VAL A 228 -8.21 -28.35 5.41
CA VAL A 228 -9.20 -28.69 6.43
C VAL A 228 -10.47 -27.89 6.12
N GLY A 229 -11.50 -28.57 5.64
CA GLY A 229 -12.71 -27.95 5.10
C GLY A 229 -13.16 -28.61 3.80
N PRO A 230 -14.39 -28.33 3.34
CA PRO A 230 -14.90 -28.87 2.09
C PRO A 230 -14.22 -28.21 0.88
N ILE A 231 -14.01 -28.99 -0.17
CA ILE A 231 -13.62 -28.54 -1.50
C ILE A 231 -14.78 -28.85 -2.44
N HIS A 232 -15.37 -27.84 -3.08
CA HIS A 232 -16.48 -28.09 -4.01
C HIS A 232 -15.96 -28.63 -5.34
N THR A 233 -15.03 -27.93 -5.96
CA THR A 233 -14.41 -28.33 -7.21
C THR A 233 -12.90 -28.36 -7.11
N LEU A 234 -12.32 -29.50 -7.48
CA LEU A 234 -10.89 -29.67 -7.67
C LEU A 234 -10.61 -30.33 -9.03
N GLU A 235 -10.00 -29.61 -9.96
CA GLU A 235 -9.71 -30.17 -11.28
C GLU A 235 -8.47 -31.05 -11.23
N GLN A 236 -7.32 -30.49 -10.85
CA GLN A 236 -6.04 -31.19 -10.90
C GLN A 236 -5.23 -31.06 -9.62
N CYS A 237 -4.79 -32.22 -9.12
CA CYS A 237 -3.78 -32.32 -8.07
C CYS A 237 -2.66 -33.26 -8.50
N LEU A 238 -1.42 -32.85 -8.23
CA LEU A 238 -0.23 -33.65 -8.48
C LEU A 238 0.54 -33.87 -7.18
N ASN A 239 1.25 -35.00 -7.09
CA ASN A 239 2.11 -35.43 -5.98
C ASN A 239 1.36 -35.73 -4.66
N ARG A 240 1.21 -34.75 -3.76
CA ARG A 240 0.77 -34.99 -2.37
C ARG A 240 -0.42 -34.13 -1.97
N MET A 241 -1.56 -34.79 -1.77
CA MET A 241 -2.76 -34.18 -1.18
C MET A 241 -3.11 -34.82 0.17
N GLN A 242 -3.48 -33.97 1.12
CA GLN A 242 -4.13 -34.37 2.37
C GLN A 242 -5.32 -33.45 2.64
N THR A 243 -6.53 -34.01 2.66
CA THR A 243 -7.76 -33.27 2.88
C THR A 243 -8.51 -33.85 4.08
N VAL A 244 -8.92 -33.00 5.01
CA VAL A 244 -9.85 -33.32 6.09
C VAL A 244 -11.15 -32.57 5.81
N GLY A 245 -12.06 -33.24 5.11
CA GLY A 245 -13.31 -32.65 4.61
C GLY A 245 -13.85 -33.45 3.43
N LEU A 246 -14.95 -32.96 2.85
CA LEU A 246 -15.52 -33.53 1.63
C LEU A 246 -14.88 -32.88 0.40
N ILE A 247 -14.66 -33.67 -0.64
CA ILE A 247 -14.38 -33.16 -1.99
C ILE A 247 -15.61 -33.54 -2.83
N TYR A 248 -16.37 -32.55 -3.31
CA TYR A 248 -17.62 -32.82 -4.03
C TYR A 248 -17.35 -33.24 -5.48
N THR A 249 -16.42 -32.58 -6.16
CA THR A 249 -15.94 -32.98 -7.49
C THR A 249 -14.42 -32.98 -7.52
N LEU A 250 -13.86 -34.06 -8.08
CA LEU A 250 -12.43 -34.26 -8.31
C LEU A 250 -12.25 -34.83 -9.72
N GLU A 251 -11.60 -34.10 -10.63
CA GLU A 251 -11.41 -34.60 -12.00
C GLU A 251 -10.18 -35.50 -12.13
N GLN A 252 -9.02 -35.02 -11.67
CA GLN A 252 -7.77 -35.76 -11.81
C GLN A 252 -6.85 -35.57 -10.59
N CYS A 253 -6.37 -36.69 -10.04
CA CYS A 253 -5.27 -36.67 -9.09
C CYS A 253 -4.17 -37.66 -9.48
N LEU A 254 -2.99 -37.13 -9.77
CA LEU A 254 -1.80 -37.88 -10.14
C LEU A 254 -0.83 -37.88 -8.95
N LYS A 255 -0.30 -39.05 -8.59
CA LYS A 255 0.69 -39.19 -7.52
C LYS A 255 2.10 -39.25 -8.08
#